data_AF-A0A1E9CG12-F1
#
_entry.id   AF-A0A1E9CG12-F1
#
_cell.length_a   1.000
_cell.length_b   1.000
_cell.length_c   1.000
_cell.angle_alpha   90.00
_cell.angle_beta   90.00
_cell.angle_gamma   90.00
#
_symmetry.space_group_name_H-M   'P 1'
#
loop_
_entity.id
_entity.type
_entity.pdbx_description
1 polymer ?
#
loop_
_entity_poly.entity_id
_entity_poly.type
_entity_poly.pdbx_seq_one_letter_code
_entity_poly.pdbx_strand_id
1 'polypeptide(L)'
;MKAIENVREKANQVINRYGKVIFTFLIFFTLLGTAQVAEAQSGLKINSLSEVTDKAKEGADTILDVAKYILAAVLGIALVFVIYSLATNNPHAKEYLLGWIIAVVVIMVAFLII
;
A
#
# COMPACT_ATOMS: atom_id res chain seq x y z
N MET A 1 -28.74 -58.93 29.34
CA MET A 1 -27.54 -58.86 28.48
C MET A 1 -27.85 -58.35 27.06
N LYS A 2 -28.89 -58.83 26.36
CA LYS A 2 -29.24 -58.37 24.99
C LYS A 2 -29.52 -56.87 24.82
N ALA A 3 -30.10 -56.21 25.83
CA ALA A 3 -30.38 -54.77 25.75
C ALA A 3 -29.09 -53.91 25.74
N ILE A 4 -28.03 -54.36 26.42
CA ILE A 4 -26.76 -53.64 26.52
C ILE A 4 -25.95 -53.77 25.21
N GLU A 5 -26.00 -54.94 24.57
CA GLU A 5 -25.39 -55.16 23.25
C GLU A 5 -26.02 -54.30 22.15
N ASN A 6 -27.35 -54.22 22.11
CA ASN A 6 -28.07 -53.43 21.10
C ASN A 6 -27.83 -51.92 21.28
N VAL A 7 -27.66 -51.45 22.53
CA VAL A 7 -27.27 -50.07 22.82
C VAL A 7 -25.81 -49.81 22.38
N ARG A 8 -24.90 -50.76 22.60
CA ARG A 8 -23.49 -50.65 22.19
C ARG A 8 -23.32 -50.64 20.67
N GLU A 9 -24.08 -51.46 19.94
CA GLU A 9 -24.07 -51.46 18.47
C GLU A 9 -24.61 -50.14 17.90
N LYS A 10 -25.73 -49.64 18.45
CA LYS A 10 -26.26 -48.33 18.05
C LYS A 10 -25.29 -47.19 18.37
N ALA A 11 -24.63 -47.22 19.52
CA ALA A 11 -23.62 -46.23 19.88
C ALA A 11 -22.41 -46.28 18.92
N ASN A 12 -21.90 -47.47 18.58
CA ASN A 12 -20.81 -47.62 17.63
C ASN A 12 -21.18 -47.16 16.21
N GLN A 13 -22.41 -47.43 15.78
CA GLN A 13 -22.89 -46.97 14.47
C GLN A 13 -23.02 -45.44 14.40
N VAL A 14 -23.47 -44.82 15.50
CA VAL A 14 -23.51 -43.37 15.68
C VAL A 14 -22.10 -42.78 15.68
N ILE A 15 -21.19 -43.31 16.51
CA ILE A 15 -19.80 -42.85 16.59
C ILE A 15 -19.09 -42.96 15.24
N ASN A 16 -19.28 -44.05 14.51
CA ASN A 16 -18.68 -44.21 13.17
C ASN A 16 -19.29 -43.25 12.14
N ARG A 17 -20.59 -42.97 12.22
CA ARG A 17 -21.28 -42.03 11.31
C ARG A 17 -20.87 -40.58 11.57
N TYR A 18 -20.91 -40.14 12.83
CA TYR A 18 -20.51 -38.77 13.19
C TYR A 18 -18.99 -38.57 13.10
N GLY A 19 -18.20 -39.58 13.48
CA GLY A 19 -16.75 -39.56 13.34
C GLY A 19 -16.30 -39.40 11.89
N LYS A 20 -16.94 -40.10 10.94
CA LYS A 20 -16.65 -39.96 9.52
C LYS A 20 -16.99 -38.55 9.00
N VAL A 21 -18.13 -37.99 9.40
CA VAL A 21 -18.54 -36.62 9.00
C VAL A 21 -17.59 -35.57 9.57
N ILE A 22 -17.24 -35.67 10.86
CA ILE A 22 -16.30 -34.75 11.52
C ILE A 22 -14.93 -34.83 10.87
N PHE A 23 -14.44 -36.03 10.57
CA PHE A 23 -13.15 -36.22 9.89
C PHE A 23 -13.13 -35.59 8.49
N THR A 24 -14.21 -35.76 7.72
CA THR A 24 -14.34 -35.09 6.42
C THR A 24 -14.37 -33.57 6.54
N PHE A 25 -15.09 -33.03 7.53
CA PHE A 25 -15.08 -31.58 7.79
C PHE A 25 -13.70 -31.06 8.20
N LEU A 26 -12.97 -31.79 9.05
CA LEU A 26 -11.62 -31.43 9.45
C LEU A 26 -10.66 -31.36 8.26
N ILE A 27 -10.73 -32.34 7.34
CA ILE A 27 -9.94 -32.33 6.10
C ILE A 27 -10.34 -31.16 5.20
N PHE A 28 -11.63 -30.84 5.11
CA PHE A 28 -12.10 -29.71 4.30
C PHE A 28 -11.59 -28.37 4.85
N PHE A 29 -11.63 -28.17 6.17
CA PHE A 29 -11.12 -26.96 6.81
C PHE A 29 -9.59 -26.83 6.71
N THR A 30 -8.83 -27.92 6.80
CA THR A 30 -7.38 -27.87 6.57
C THR A 30 -7.05 -27.54 5.11
N LEU A 31 -7.80 -28.09 4.14
CA LEU A 31 -7.62 -27.74 2.72
C LEU A 31 -7.96 -26.27 2.45
N LEU A 32 -9.07 -25.75 2.99
CA LEU A 32 -9.42 -24.32 2.90
C LEU A 32 -8.35 -23.41 3.52
N GLY A 33 -7.80 -23.81 4.68
CA GLY A 33 -6.69 -23.09 5.32
C GLY A 33 -5.44 -23.07 4.46
N THR A 34 -5.09 -24.20 3.82
CA THR A 34 -3.93 -24.25 2.91
C THR A 34 -4.13 -23.45 1.62
N ALA A 35 -5.36 -23.30 1.13
CA ALA A 35 -5.65 -22.48 -0.06
C ALA A 35 -5.36 -20.99 0.19
N GLN A 36 -5.79 -20.48 1.35
CA GLN A 36 -5.50 -19.09 1.74
C GLN A 36 -3.99 -18.84 1.94
N VAL A 37 -3.27 -19.82 2.49
CA VAL A 37 -1.81 -19.73 2.67
C VAL A 37 -1.07 -19.83 1.33
N ALA A 38 -1.54 -20.67 0.40
CA ALA A 38 -0.96 -20.78 -0.94
C ALA A 38 -1.14 -19.51 -1.76
N GLU A 39 -2.28 -18.82 -1.63
CA GLU A 39 -2.56 -17.56 -2.32
C GLU A 39 -1.77 -16.39 -1.70
N ALA A 40 -1.64 -16.34 -0.36
CA ALA A 40 -0.82 -15.35 0.34
C ALA A 40 0.70 -15.53 0.10
N GLN A 41 1.18 -16.77 -0.04
CA GLN A 41 2.60 -17.07 -0.31
C GLN A 41 2.95 -16.95 -1.81
N SER A 42 1.94 -16.97 -2.70
CA SER A 42 2.14 -16.71 -4.14
C SER A 42 2.31 -15.22 -4.47
N GLY A 43 1.93 -14.31 -3.56
CA GLY A 43 2.11 -12.87 -3.71
C GLY A 43 3.49 -12.33 -3.28
N LEU A 44 4.35 -13.15 -2.69
CA LEU A 44 5.69 -12.76 -2.22
C LEU A 44 6.82 -13.53 -2.93
N LYS A 45 6.68 -13.76 -4.24
CA LYS A 45 7.78 -14.27 -5.07
C LYS A 45 8.52 -13.09 -5.69
N ILE A 46 9.62 -12.67 -5.07
CA ILE A 46 10.62 -11.82 -5.74
C ILE A 46 11.26 -12.71 -6.82
N ASN A 47 10.79 -12.62 -8.06
CA ASN A 47 11.26 -13.50 -9.14
C ASN A 47 12.65 -13.10 -9.64
N SER A 48 13.06 -11.85 -9.41
CA SER A 48 14.42 -11.37 -9.66
C SER A 48 14.66 -10.05 -8.92
N LEU A 49 15.91 -9.73 -8.59
CA LEU A 49 16.29 -8.41 -8.07
C LEU A 49 15.88 -7.27 -9.03
N SER A 50 15.79 -7.56 -10.33
CA SER A 50 15.34 -6.62 -11.36
C SER A 50 13.91 -6.13 -11.11
N GLU A 51 12.98 -7.04 -10.79
CA GLU A 51 11.58 -6.67 -10.52
C GLU A 51 11.46 -5.75 -9.29
N VAL A 52 12.31 -5.97 -8.28
CA VAL A 52 12.41 -5.08 -7.11
C VAL A 52 13.01 -3.73 -7.48
N THR A 53 14.04 -3.71 -8.31
CA THR A 53 14.65 -2.47 -8.82
C THR A 53 13.67 -1.67 -9.66
N ASP A 54 12.91 -2.31 -10.53
CA ASP A 54 11.92 -1.67 -11.40
C ASP A 54 10.76 -1.08 -10.58
N LYS A 55 10.26 -1.83 -9.58
CA LYS A 55 9.24 -1.30 -8.66
C LYS A 55 9.77 -0.20 -7.75
N ALA A 56 11.02 -0.27 -7.31
CA ALA A 56 11.65 0.80 -6.55
C ALA A 56 11.80 2.07 -7.41
N LYS A 57 12.12 1.93 -8.70
CA LYS A 57 12.20 3.05 -9.65
C LYS A 57 10.82 3.68 -9.89
N GLU A 58 9.79 2.87 -10.15
CA GLU A 58 8.42 3.35 -10.31
C GLU A 58 7.93 4.10 -9.05
N GLY A 59 8.25 3.59 -7.86
CA GLY A 59 7.96 4.25 -6.60
C GLY A 59 8.71 5.58 -6.44
N ALA A 60 10.00 5.62 -6.80
CA ALA A 60 10.80 6.84 -6.78
C ALA A 60 10.25 7.90 -7.76
N ASP A 61 9.87 7.50 -8.98
CA ASP A 61 9.27 8.38 -9.99
C ASP A 61 7.93 8.95 -9.52
N THR A 62 7.11 8.12 -8.86
CA THR A 62 5.83 8.56 -8.27
C THR A 62 6.05 9.59 -7.15
N ILE A 63 7.01 9.36 -6.26
CA ILE A 63 7.34 10.30 -5.18
C ILE A 63 7.89 11.62 -5.76
N LEU A 64 8.71 11.54 -6.81
CA LEU A 64 9.24 12.72 -7.50
C LEU A 64 8.11 13.56 -8.11
N ASP A 65 7.10 12.92 -8.72
CA ASP A 65 5.95 13.61 -9.30
C ASP A 65 5.12 14.33 -8.22
N VAL A 66 4.81 13.64 -7.11
CA VAL A 66 4.13 14.25 -5.96
C VAL A 66 4.92 15.43 -5.40
N ALA A 67 6.25 15.31 -5.27
CA ALA A 67 7.11 16.39 -4.80
C ALA A 67 7.07 17.62 -5.73
N LYS A 68 7.03 17.42 -7.06
CA LYS A 68 6.87 18.51 -8.04
C LYS A 68 5.58 19.29 -7.81
N TYR A 69 4.45 18.61 -7.60
CA TYR A 69 3.17 19.26 -7.32
C TYR A 69 3.18 20.03 -6.00
N ILE A 70 3.76 19.47 -4.95
CA ILE A 70 3.88 20.16 -3.65
C ILE A 70 4.72 21.42 -3.80
N LEU A 71 5.87 21.34 -4.47
CA LEU A 71 6.74 22.49 -4.70
C LEU A 71 6.05 23.59 -5.52
N ALA A 72 5.28 23.21 -6.55
CA ALA A 72 4.47 24.14 -7.32
C ALA A 72 3.40 24.85 -6.46
N ALA A 73 2.71 24.10 -5.59
CA ALA A 73 1.71 24.67 -4.68
C ALA A 73 2.34 25.68 -3.69
N VAL A 74 3.50 25.33 -3.11
CA VAL A 74 4.24 26.22 -2.20
C VAL A 74 4.68 27.50 -2.91
N LEU A 75 5.20 27.40 -4.15
CA LEU A 75 5.55 28.57 -4.96
C LEU A 75 4.33 29.44 -5.29
N GLY A 76 3.18 28.83 -5.56
CA GLY A 76 1.92 29.53 -5.79
C GLY A 76 1.46 30.33 -4.56
N ILE A 77 1.54 29.74 -3.38
CA ILE A 77 1.22 30.43 -2.11
C ILE A 77 2.20 31.57 -1.86
N ALA A 78 3.50 31.35 -2.07
CA ALA A 78 4.52 32.38 -1.94
C ALA A 78 4.27 33.55 -2.90
N LEU A 79 3.78 33.29 -4.11
CA LEU A 79 3.46 34.34 -5.08
C LEU A 79 2.34 35.27 -4.58
N VAL A 80 1.33 34.74 -3.88
CA VAL A 80 0.27 35.58 -3.27
C VAL A 80 0.88 36.60 -2.29
N PHE A 81 1.85 36.17 -1.48
CA PHE A 81 2.56 37.07 -0.56
C PHE A 81 3.38 38.13 -1.31
N VAL A 82 4.09 37.73 -2.38
CA VAL A 82 4.85 38.66 -3.21
C VAL A 82 3.92 39.71 -3.83
N ILE A 83 2.80 39.29 -4.41
CA ILE A 83 1.80 40.20 -5.00
C ILE A 83 1.22 41.13 -3.94
N TYR A 84 0.87 40.63 -2.76
CA TYR A 84 0.38 41.45 -1.66
C TYR A 84 1.42 42.50 -1.23
N SER A 85 2.69 42.12 -1.13
CA SER A 85 3.78 43.04 -0.79
C SER A 85 3.97 44.15 -1.84
N LEU A 86 3.79 43.82 -3.13
CA LEU A 86 3.84 44.77 -4.24
C LEU A 86 2.63 45.71 -4.22
N ALA A 87 1.43 45.17 -4.03
CA ALA A 87 0.19 45.94 -3.98
C ALA A 87 0.13 46.91 -2.78
N THR A 88 0.76 46.54 -1.66
CA THR A 88 0.85 47.36 -0.45
C THR A 88 2.08 48.29 -0.43
N ASN A 89 2.86 48.35 -1.52
CA ASN A 89 4.08 49.16 -1.62
C ASN A 89 5.08 48.93 -0.47
N ASN A 90 5.24 47.67 -0.05
CA ASN A 90 6.24 47.31 0.96
C ASN A 90 7.65 47.72 0.45
N PRO A 91 8.49 48.37 1.27
CA PRO A 91 9.85 48.77 0.88
C PRO A 91 10.71 47.63 0.31
N HIS A 92 10.48 46.40 0.76
CA HIS A 92 11.21 45.20 0.34
C HIS A 92 10.52 44.40 -0.79
N ALA A 93 9.42 44.89 -1.36
CA ALA A 93 8.64 44.11 -2.34
C ALA A 93 9.45 43.69 -3.58
N LYS A 94 10.40 44.53 -4.01
CA LYS A 94 11.31 44.22 -5.13
C LYS A 94 12.26 43.07 -4.81
N GLU A 95 12.72 42.99 -3.57
CA GLU A 95 13.60 41.91 -3.10
C GLU A 95 12.82 40.59 -2.99
N TYR A 96 11.57 40.63 -2.51
CA TYR A 96 10.69 39.46 -2.48
C TYR A 96 10.35 38.95 -3.87
N LEU A 97 10.11 39.85 -4.83
CA LEU A 97 9.89 39.49 -6.23
C LEU A 97 11.14 38.86 -6.84
N LEU A 98 12.31 39.46 -6.64
CA LEU A 98 13.58 38.92 -7.13
C LEU A 98 13.87 37.54 -6.52
N GLY A 99 13.66 37.39 -5.21
CA GLY A 99 13.82 36.11 -4.50
C GLY A 99 12.88 35.04 -5.03
N TRP A 100 11.62 35.38 -5.31
CA TRP A 100 10.66 34.44 -5.90
C TRP A 100 11.07 34.01 -7.31
N ILE A 101 11.52 34.93 -8.16
CA ILE A 101 12.02 34.61 -9.51
C ILE A 101 13.23 33.68 -9.43
N ILE A 102 14.19 33.96 -8.55
CA ILE A 102 15.36 33.11 -8.34
C ILE A 102 14.92 31.70 -7.90
N ALA A 103 13.99 31.61 -6.94
CA ALA A 103 13.47 30.33 -6.47
C ALA A 103 12.83 29.50 -7.60
N VAL A 104 12.03 30.14 -8.47
CA VAL A 104 11.43 29.49 -9.64
C VAL A 104 12.50 28.96 -10.60
N VAL A 105 13.52 29.76 -10.90
CA VAL A 105 14.60 29.36 -11.81
C VAL A 105 15.40 28.18 -11.24
N VAL A 106 15.75 28.23 -9.95
CA VAL A 106 16.49 27.15 -9.28
C VAL A 106 15.72 25.83 -9.33
N ILE A 107 14.41 25.87 -9.03
CA ILE A 107 13.54 24.69 -9.06
C ILE A 107 13.42 24.15 -10.49
N MET A 108 13.28 25.03 -11.48
CA MET A 108 13.23 24.63 -12.89
C MET A 108 14.51 23.91 -13.33
N VAL A 109 15.68 24.44 -12.97
CA VAL A 109 16.98 23.82 -13.28
C VAL A 109 17.14 22.49 -12.53
N ALA A 110 16.75 22.41 -11.27
CA ALA A 110 16.82 21.18 -10.49
C ALA A 110 16.00 20.03 -11.13
N PHE A 111 14.82 20.33 -11.66
CA PHE A 111 13.99 19.34 -12.36
C PHE A 111 14.44 18.98 -13.77
N LEU A 112 15.33 19.78 -14.39
CA LEU A 112 15.93 19.47 -15.70
C LEU A 112 17.09 18.49 -15.60
N ILE A 113 17.73 18.39 -14.43
CA ILE A 113 18.92 17.57 -14.20
C ILE A 113 18.57 16.14 -13.75
N ILE A 114 17.43 15.97 -13.08
CA ILE A 114 16.90 14.70 -12.55
C ILE A 114 15.97 14.06 -13.57
#